data_AF-A0A971U925-F1
#
_entry.id   AF-A0A971U925-F1
#
_cell.length_a   1.000
_cell.length_b   1.000
_cell.length_c   1.000
_cell.angle_alpha   90.00
_cell.angle_beta   90.00
_cell.angle_gamma   90.00
#
_symmetry.space_group_name_H-M   'P 1'
#
loop_
_entity.id
_entity.type
_entity.pdbx_description
1 polymer ?
#
loop_
_entity_poly.entity_id
_entity_poly.type
_entity_poly.pdbx_seq_one_letter_code
_entity_poly.pdbx_strand_id
1 'polypeptide(L)'
;MASKTKDVRIEQRRMLEKKLELRLAKLAQQGVSGDKTSSDPLVKNLKSKIRETNLRISAIDKNEAKIQEMKLAREKKLADAAAAKEAPAASEKEAKPKKKTAPGKEAKKEGDAAKKPKKKKEEAPAA
;
A
#
# COMPACT_ATOMS: atom_id res chain seq x y z
N MET A 1 -4.46 2.45 12.92
CA MET A 1 -3.10 1.87 12.98
C MET A 1 -3.17 0.47 12.38
N ALA A 2 -2.26 0.12 11.46
CA ALA A 2 -2.24 -1.18 10.80
C ALA A 2 -2.15 -2.37 11.78
N SER A 3 -1.40 -2.19 12.89
CA SER A 3 -1.27 -3.16 13.98
C SER A 3 -2.60 -3.53 14.62
N LYS A 4 -3.38 -2.54 15.08
CA LYS A 4 -4.71 -2.78 15.68
C LYS A 4 -5.66 -3.51 14.72
N THR A 5 -5.58 -3.20 13.42
CA THR A 5 -6.40 -3.90 12.42
C THR A 5 -5.94 -5.33 12.16
N LYS A 6 -4.63 -5.61 12.26
CA LYS A 6 -4.06 -6.95 12.11
C LYS A 6 -4.47 -7.87 13.24
N ASP A 7 -4.41 -7.40 14.48
CA ASP A 7 -4.78 -8.19 15.66
C ASP A 7 -6.25 -8.65 15.60
N VAL A 8 -7.15 -7.74 15.22
CA VAL A 8 -8.57 -8.06 15.01
C VAL A 8 -8.74 -9.14 13.92
N ARG A 9 -7.97 -9.08 12.82
CA ARG A 9 -8.03 -10.12 11.77
C ARG A 9 -7.50 -11.46 12.25
N ILE A 10 -6.46 -11.47 13.09
CA ILE A 10 -5.94 -12.70 13.71
C ILE A 10 -6.99 -13.32 14.63
N GLU A 11 -7.67 -12.52 15.44
CA GLU A 11 -8.76 -13.00 16.30
C GLU A 11 -9.94 -13.54 15.48
N GLN A 12 -10.35 -12.84 14.42
CA GLN A 12 -11.37 -13.32 13.49
C GLN A 12 -11.00 -14.69 12.90
N ARG A 13 -9.74 -14.86 12.49
CA ARG A 13 -9.24 -16.16 12.00
C ARG A 13 -9.39 -17.24 13.05
N ARG A 14 -8.92 -17.01 14.28
CA ARG A 14 -9.03 -17.96 15.41
C ARG A 14 -10.48 -18.37 15.68
N MET A 15 -11.40 -17.41 15.63
CA MET A 15 -12.82 -17.69 15.83
C MET A 15 -13.41 -18.53 14.69
N LEU A 16 -12.98 -18.32 13.45
CA LEU A 16 -13.40 -19.14 12.30
C LEU A 16 -12.83 -20.55 12.36
N GLU A 17 -11.57 -20.71 12.78
CA GLU A 17 -10.92 -22.01 12.99
C GLU A 17 -11.67 -22.83 14.05
N LYS A 18 -11.97 -22.24 15.21
CA LYS A 18 -12.79 -22.89 16.25
C LYS A 18 -14.18 -23.31 15.73
N LYS A 19 -14.83 -22.46 14.94
CA LYS A 19 -16.12 -22.82 14.32
C LYS A 19 -16.01 -23.98 13.34
N LEU A 20 -14.92 -24.02 12.58
CA LEU A 20 -14.64 -25.12 11.65
C LEU A 20 -14.42 -26.43 12.41
N GLU A 21 -13.61 -26.42 13.46
CA GLU A 21 -13.36 -27.58 14.32
C GLU A 21 -14.66 -28.13 14.93
N LEU A 22 -15.50 -27.24 15.49
CA LEU A 22 -16.80 -27.63 16.04
C LEU A 22 -17.71 -28.26 14.98
N ARG A 23 -17.71 -27.74 13.74
CA ARG A 23 -18.51 -28.32 12.65
C ARG A 23 -17.97 -29.69 12.24
N LEU A 24 -16.66 -29.84 12.14
CA LEU A 24 -16.03 -31.12 11.81
C LEU A 24 -16.29 -32.18 12.89
N ALA A 25 -16.22 -31.80 14.17
CA ALA A 25 -16.55 -32.69 15.28
C ALA A 25 -18.02 -33.16 15.21
N LYS A 26 -18.96 -32.24 14.94
CA LYS A 26 -20.38 -32.60 14.76
C LYS A 26 -20.60 -33.54 13.57
N LEU A 27 -19.92 -33.30 12.45
CA LEU A 27 -20.01 -34.17 11.27
C LEU A 27 -19.44 -35.57 11.56
N ALA A 28 -18.34 -35.64 12.31
CA ALA A 28 -17.77 -36.92 12.74
C ALA A 28 -18.73 -37.70 13.66
N GLN A 29 -19.40 -37.02 14.60
CA GLN A 29 -20.44 -37.63 15.45
C GLN A 29 -21.63 -38.15 14.63
N GLN A 30 -21.95 -37.50 13.51
CA GLN A 30 -22.99 -37.92 12.57
C GLN A 30 -22.53 -39.02 11.60
N GLY A 31 -21.29 -39.51 11.72
CA GLY A 31 -20.72 -40.51 10.82
C GLY A 31 -20.40 -39.99 9.43
N VAL A 32 -20.37 -38.66 9.23
CA VAL A 32 -20.02 -38.03 7.95
C VAL A 32 -18.51 -37.83 7.89
N SER A 33 -17.83 -38.62 7.05
CA SER A 33 -16.38 -38.59 6.89
C SER A 33 -15.95 -38.36 5.42
N GLY A 34 -14.67 -38.02 5.25
CA GLY A 34 -14.01 -37.92 3.96
C GLY A 34 -14.61 -36.86 3.03
N ASP A 35 -14.94 -37.27 1.81
CA ASP A 35 -15.43 -36.36 0.76
C ASP A 35 -16.76 -35.71 1.09
N LYS A 36 -17.60 -36.37 1.89
CA LYS A 36 -18.88 -35.79 2.31
C LYS A 36 -18.65 -34.60 3.25
N THR A 37 -17.65 -34.68 4.14
CA THR A 37 -17.24 -33.57 5.02
C THR A 37 -16.65 -32.41 4.23
N SER A 38 -15.86 -32.69 3.19
CA SER A 38 -15.29 -31.65 2.33
C SER A 38 -16.34 -31.00 1.42
N SER A 39 -17.39 -31.74 1.08
CA SER A 39 -18.53 -31.27 0.29
C SER A 39 -19.48 -30.34 1.06
N ASP A 40 -19.49 -30.41 2.39
CA ASP A 40 -20.38 -29.64 3.28
C ASP A 40 -20.27 -28.13 3.00
N PRO A 41 -21.40 -27.45 2.70
CA PRO A 41 -21.39 -26.03 2.35
C PRO A 41 -20.83 -25.14 3.47
N LEU A 42 -21.09 -25.49 4.74
CA LEU A 42 -20.59 -24.72 5.88
C LEU A 42 -19.09 -24.88 6.04
N VAL A 43 -18.55 -26.10 5.93
CA VAL A 43 -17.10 -26.36 5.92
C VAL A 43 -16.41 -25.59 4.79
N LYS A 44 -16.95 -25.63 3.57
CA LYS A 44 -16.42 -24.87 2.42
C LYS A 44 -16.39 -23.37 2.68
N ASN A 45 -17.49 -22.81 3.19
CA ASN A 45 -17.60 -21.39 3.50
C ASN A 45 -16.61 -20.97 4.59
N LEU A 46 -16.51 -21.73 5.68
CA LEU A 46 -15.56 -21.46 6.77
C LEU A 46 -14.11 -21.50 6.28
N LYS A 47 -13.73 -22.52 5.50
CA LYS A 47 -12.40 -22.60 4.87
C LYS A 47 -12.14 -21.42 3.94
N SER A 48 -13.15 -20.99 3.17
CA SER A 48 -13.03 -19.81 2.30
C SER A 48 -12.76 -18.53 3.09
N LYS A 49 -13.52 -18.28 4.17
CA LYS A 49 -13.33 -17.11 5.03
C LYS A 49 -11.97 -17.12 5.73
N ILE A 50 -11.47 -18.28 6.15
CA ILE A 50 -10.13 -18.41 6.72
C ILE A 50 -9.08 -18.02 5.68
N ARG A 51 -9.17 -18.53 4.44
CA ARG A 51 -8.25 -18.16 3.35
C ARG A 51 -8.27 -16.66 3.05
N GLU A 52 -9.45 -16.07 2.94
CA GLU A 52 -9.62 -14.63 2.73
C GLU A 52 -8.99 -13.79 3.85
N THR A 53 -9.18 -14.22 5.09
CA THR A 53 -8.59 -13.54 6.27
C THR A 53 -7.06 -13.66 6.25
N ASN A 54 -6.51 -14.81 5.88
CA ASN A 54 -5.07 -15.01 5.73
C ASN A 54 -4.47 -14.10 4.64
N LEU A 55 -5.15 -13.96 3.50
CA LEU A 55 -4.72 -13.05 2.44
C LEU A 55 -4.67 -11.60 2.93
N ARG A 56 -5.68 -11.17 3.72
CA ARG A 56 -5.70 -9.82 4.32
C ARG A 56 -4.55 -9.61 5.31
N ILE A 57 -4.29 -10.59 6.19
CA ILE A 57 -3.17 -10.52 7.14
C ILE A 57 -1.85 -10.39 6.37
N SER A 58 -1.62 -11.24 5.37
CA SER A 58 -0.41 -11.19 4.54
C SER A 58 -0.25 -9.85 3.79
N ALA A 59 -1.35 -9.26 3.31
CA ALA A 59 -1.32 -7.94 2.68
C ALA A 59 -0.90 -6.84 3.66
N ILE A 60 -1.38 -6.90 4.91
CA ILE A 60 -0.95 -5.99 5.97
C ILE A 60 0.54 -6.18 6.25
N ASP A 61 1.01 -7.41 6.40
CA ASP A 61 2.43 -7.72 6.66
C ASP A 61 3.34 -7.17 5.56
N LYS A 62 2.96 -7.36 4.29
CA LYS A 62 3.70 -6.82 3.14
C LYS A 62 3.74 -5.29 3.15
N ASN A 63 2.66 -4.64 3.57
CA ASN A 63 2.61 -3.19 3.68
C ASN A 63 3.48 -2.67 4.83
N GLU A 64 3.44 -3.35 5.99
CA GLU A 64 4.31 -3.04 7.13
C GLU A 64 5.78 -3.15 6.74
N ALA A 65 6.18 -4.22 6.04
CA ALA A 65 7.55 -4.38 5.53
C ALA A 65 7.98 -3.23 4.60
N LYS A 66 7.15 -2.87 3.62
CA LYS A 66 7.43 -1.74 2.71
C LYS A 66 7.58 -0.42 3.44
N ILE A 67 6.75 -0.18 4.47
CA ILE A 67 6.84 1.04 5.28
C ILE A 67 8.17 1.06 6.04
N GLN A 68 8.61 -0.06 6.60
CA GLN A 68 9.90 -0.15 7.29
C GLN A 68 11.07 0.08 6.34
N GLU A 69 11.05 -0.54 5.15
CA GLU A 69 12.06 -0.31 4.10
C GLU A 69 12.13 1.17 3.71
N MET A 70 10.98 1.82 3.50
CA MET A 70 10.91 3.25 3.17
C MET A 70 11.43 4.14 4.30
N LYS A 71 11.22 3.77 5.57
CA LYS A 71 11.78 4.49 6.73
C LYS A 71 13.29 4.38 6.77
N LEU A 72 13.84 3.16 6.66
CA LEU A 72 15.29 2.93 6.61
C LEU A 72 15.95 3.65 5.43
N ALA A 73 15.30 3.66 4.25
CA ALA A 73 15.81 4.39 3.09
C ALA A 73 15.81 5.91 3.30
N ARG A 74 14.82 6.46 3.99
CA ARG A 74 14.79 7.89 4.36
C ARG A 74 15.88 8.21 5.38
N GLU A 75 16.05 7.38 6.41
CA GLU A 75 17.08 7.55 7.43
C GLU A 75 18.48 7.52 6.82
N LYS A 76 18.77 6.55 5.94
CA LYS A 76 20.03 6.50 5.20
C LYS A 76 20.28 7.76 4.36
N LYS A 77 19.28 8.19 3.57
CA LYS A 77 19.40 9.42 2.76
C LYS A 77 19.64 10.67 3.61
N LEU A 78 19.02 10.76 4.78
CA LEU A 78 19.22 11.88 5.70
C LEU A 78 20.61 11.84 6.34
N ALA A 79 21.11 10.65 6.69
CA ALA A 79 22.48 10.47 7.17
C ALA A 79 23.52 10.82 6.10
N ASP A 80 23.33 10.35 4.86
CA ASP A 80 24.22 10.66 3.74
C ASP A 80 24.21 12.17 3.40
N ALA A 81 23.04 12.82 3.45
CA ALA A 81 22.92 14.25 3.23
C ALA A 81 23.52 15.09 4.36
N ALA A 82 23.50 14.60 5.60
CA ALA A 82 24.18 15.24 6.73
C ALA A 82 25.71 15.09 6.61
N ALA A 83 26.20 13.90 6.27
CA ALA A 83 27.62 13.65 6.02
C ALA A 83 28.17 14.48 4.84
N ALA A 84 27.38 14.65 3.77
CA ALA A 84 27.76 15.49 2.64
C ALA A 84 27.80 17.01 2.98
N LYS A 85 27.05 17.45 3.99
CA LYS A 85 27.07 18.86 4.46
C LYS A 85 28.25 19.18 5.40
N GLU A 86 28.83 18.19 6.05
CA GLU A 86 30.06 18.37 6.84
C GLU A 86 31.35 18.32 5.99
N ALA A 87 31.25 17.95 4.70
CA ALA A 87 32.41 17.70 3.85
C ALA A 87 33.04 18.88 3.07
N PRO A 88 32.46 20.10 2.92
CA PRO A 88 33.20 21.19 2.29
C PRO A 88 33.49 22.33 3.28
N ALA A 89 34.44 22.12 4.18
CA ALA A 89 35.15 23.21 4.86
C ALA A 89 36.64 23.31 4.47
N ALA A 90 37.10 22.55 3.47
CA ALA A 90 38.53 22.45 3.15
C ALA A 90 38.95 22.77 1.71
N SER A 91 38.05 23.14 0.78
CA SER A 91 38.52 23.61 -0.54
C SER A 91 37.63 24.70 -1.13
N GLU A 92 38.29 25.66 -1.78
CA GLU A 92 37.73 26.72 -2.63
C GLU A 92 37.39 28.04 -1.93
N LYS A 93 38.46 28.75 -1.51
CA LYS A 93 38.48 30.21 -1.64
C LYS A 93 39.08 30.62 -2.99
N GLU A 94 38.26 31.35 -3.73
CA GLU A 94 38.61 32.51 -4.56
C GLU A 94 39.08 32.29 -6.01
N ALA A 95 38.09 31.96 -6.86
CA ALA A 95 38.07 32.37 -8.26
C ALA A 95 37.92 33.91 -8.39
N LYS A 96 38.89 34.54 -9.08
CA LYS A 96 38.88 35.95 -9.48
C LYS A 96 37.88 36.20 -10.65
N PRO A 97 37.08 37.28 -10.62
CA PRO A 97 36.12 37.62 -11.67
C PRO A 97 36.72 38.60 -12.70
N LYS A 98 36.63 38.32 -14.01
CA LYS A 98 36.84 39.35 -15.05
C LYS A 98 35.99 39.16 -16.32
N LYS A 99 35.17 40.20 -16.58
CA LYS A 99 34.75 40.81 -17.88
C LYS A 99 33.81 40.01 -18.79
N LYS A 100 32.54 40.46 -18.94
CA LYS A 100 32.01 41.52 -19.86
C LYS A 100 32.02 41.09 -21.34
N THR A 101 30.84 40.84 -21.92
CA THR A 101 30.17 41.67 -22.96
C THR A 101 28.82 41.05 -23.39
N ALA A 102 27.76 41.86 -23.38
CA ALA A 102 26.39 41.59 -23.86
C ALA A 102 26.28 41.83 -25.39
N PRO A 103 25.08 42.04 -26.00
CA PRO A 103 23.77 41.36 -25.98
C PRO A 103 23.31 40.96 -27.42
N GLY A 104 22.25 40.15 -27.59
CA GLY A 104 21.69 39.91 -28.93
C GLY A 104 20.35 39.18 -28.99
N LYS A 105 19.27 39.98 -29.09
CA LYS A 105 18.02 39.81 -29.88
C LYS A 105 17.24 38.49 -29.84
N GLU A 106 16.00 38.52 -29.32
CA GLU A 106 14.71 38.55 -30.07
C GLU A 106 14.42 37.24 -30.85
N ALA A 107 13.23 36.65 -30.93
CA ALA A 107 11.89 36.84 -30.39
C ALA A 107 11.07 35.63 -30.91
N LYS A 108 10.04 35.19 -30.17
CA LYS A 108 8.65 34.95 -30.65
C LYS A 108 7.92 33.82 -29.90
N LYS A 109 6.78 34.26 -29.32
CA LYS A 109 5.41 33.73 -29.41
C LYS A 109 5.11 32.35 -28.80
N GLU A 110 4.29 32.29 -27.76
CA GLU A 110 2.80 32.40 -27.77
C GLU A 110 2.09 31.25 -28.49
N GLY A 111 1.13 30.67 -27.76
CA GLY A 111 0.20 29.60 -28.14
C GLY A 111 -0.13 28.83 -26.86
N ASP A 112 -1.01 29.29 -25.98
CA ASP A 112 -2.46 29.50 -26.17
C ASP A 112 -3.12 28.35 -26.95
N ALA A 113 -3.85 27.49 -26.24
CA ALA A 113 -5.27 27.24 -26.49
C ALA A 113 -5.77 25.97 -25.80
N ALA A 114 -6.81 26.17 -24.99
CA ALA A 114 -8.02 25.35 -24.92
C ALA A 114 -7.94 23.91 -24.37
N LYS A 115 -8.47 23.73 -23.14
CA LYS A 115 -9.66 22.89 -22.88
C LYS A 115 -10.10 22.93 -21.39
N LYS A 116 -11.05 23.83 -21.09
CA LYS A 116 -12.15 23.61 -20.13
C LYS A 116 -13.46 23.74 -20.95
N PRO A 117 -14.66 23.44 -20.43
CA PRO A 117 -15.12 22.31 -19.60
C PRO A 117 -16.41 21.68 -20.22
N LYS A 118 -16.85 20.48 -19.82
CA LYS A 118 -18.26 20.08 -20.00
C LYS A 118 -18.87 19.47 -18.74
N LYS A 119 -19.83 20.22 -18.20
CA LYS A 119 -20.89 19.85 -17.25
C LYS A 119 -21.82 18.78 -17.84
N LYS A 120 -22.38 17.94 -16.97
CA LYS A 120 -23.77 17.42 -16.90
C LYS A 120 -23.84 16.60 -15.58
N LYS A 121 -24.08 17.18 -14.40
CA LYS A 121 -25.37 17.49 -13.73
C LYS A 121 -26.66 16.86 -14.31
N GLU A 122 -27.43 16.29 -13.38
CA GLU A 122 -28.87 15.97 -13.34
C GLU A 122 -29.37 14.73 -14.12
N GLU A 123 -29.84 13.70 -13.40
CA GLU A 123 -31.27 13.39 -13.06
C GLU A 123 -31.98 12.73 -14.25
N ALA A 124 -32.75 11.64 -14.18
CA ALA A 124 -33.45 10.90 -13.12
C ALA A 124 -33.77 9.47 -13.66
N PRO A 125 -34.21 8.51 -12.82
CA PRO A 125 -34.74 7.21 -13.24
C PRO A 125 -36.25 7.29 -13.55
N ALA A 126 -36.68 6.64 -14.63
CA ALA A 126 -38.07 6.25 -14.97
C ALA A 126 -38.00 5.60 -16.38
N ALA A 127 -38.71 4.55 -16.76
CA ALA A 127 -39.78 3.75 -16.18
C ALA A 127 -39.72 2.34 -16.81
#